data_AF-A0A317EIK4-F1
#
_entry.id   AF-A0A317EIK4-F1
#
_cell.length_a   1.000
_cell.length_b   1.000
_cell.length_c   1.000
_cell.angle_alpha   90.00
_cell.angle_beta   90.00
_cell.angle_gamma   90.00
#
_symmetry.space_group_name_H-M   'P 1'
#
loop_
_entity.id
_entity.type
_entity.pdbx_description
1 polymer ?
#
loop_
_entity_poly.entity_id
_entity_poly.type
_entity_poly.pdbx_seq_one_letter_code
_entity_poly.pdbx_strand_id
1 'polypeptide(L)'
;MYTYINGAIKESIGKGKALMEKIPGARDLGIYFSPLATTANREIDGIVGELDHLYNDVVYNNPVNIRQKFYQFKRLAGKMADIENVVIAAMSRKDKDDEFINKLVHQICTEIDYPLPTPVASCLSQKYYHIYPFYNLICIPLLESEFLLHLPDIYHELGHPLLSLDNPKVEPFQSSLGYFNIEIKKHFEAEIQRRTLNQTAETEFDPIYIYKDSWLENWSAELFCDLYATYTLGPAYVWSNLHMCTKMSWDVYKIPTYQKTSHPPDEARMKAILFALELIGFKDDADQIKQKWEEFKKIIVAVKSDESEFAIAVPEILLKSAAEHCLIGTKNIGSDIPTVGATHKVYTLLNEAWKQFWSNPEDFYNWEHKAYGEFKANL
;
A
#
# COMPACT_ATOMS: atom_id res chain seq x y z
N MET A 1 27.49 -31.08 -2.19
CA MET A 1 26.22 -30.33 -2.38
C MET A 1 25.00 -31.06 -1.85
N TYR A 2 24.76 -32.32 -2.22
CA TYR A 2 23.59 -33.07 -1.74
C TYR A 2 23.50 -33.15 -0.19
N THR A 3 24.59 -33.56 0.47
CA THR A 3 24.68 -33.59 1.95
C THR A 3 24.44 -32.21 2.58
N TYR A 4 24.96 -31.15 1.96
CA TYR A 4 24.76 -29.78 2.43
C TYR A 4 23.27 -29.39 2.39
N ILE A 5 22.58 -29.65 1.28
CA ILE A 5 21.17 -29.31 1.12
C ILE A 5 20.32 -30.07 2.14
N ASN A 6 20.61 -31.36 2.37
CA ASN A 6 19.93 -32.14 3.39
C ASN A 6 20.19 -31.60 4.82
N GLY A 7 21.41 -31.15 5.11
CA GLY A 7 21.73 -30.47 6.37
C GLY A 7 20.96 -29.16 6.53
N ALA A 8 20.93 -28.33 5.49
CA ALA A 8 20.23 -27.05 5.48
C ALA A 8 18.70 -27.21 5.63
N ILE A 9 18.11 -28.23 5.00
CA ILE A 9 16.69 -28.56 5.18
C ILE A 9 16.40 -28.93 6.64
N LYS A 10 17.23 -29.78 7.27
CA LYS A 10 17.07 -30.13 8.70
C LYS A 10 17.19 -28.91 9.60
N GLU A 11 18.16 -28.04 9.33
CA GLU A 11 18.33 -26.79 10.07
C GLU A 11 17.07 -25.92 9.94
N SER A 12 16.54 -25.74 8.73
CA SER A 12 15.32 -24.97 8.50
C SER A 12 14.08 -25.57 9.18
N ILE A 13 13.95 -26.91 9.24
CA ILE A 13 12.91 -27.58 10.03
C ILE A 13 13.07 -27.23 11.52
N GLY A 14 14.30 -27.31 12.05
CA GLY A 14 14.61 -26.92 13.42
C GLY A 14 14.27 -25.47 13.72
N LYS A 15 14.61 -24.55 12.81
CA LYS A 15 14.24 -23.13 12.90
C LYS A 15 12.72 -22.92 12.93
N GLY A 16 11.98 -23.58 12.03
CA GLY A 16 10.51 -23.49 12.03
C GLY A 16 9.91 -23.89 13.37
N LYS A 17 10.37 -25.00 13.96
CA LYS A 17 9.93 -25.42 15.31
C LYS A 17 10.28 -24.39 16.38
N ALA A 18 11.51 -23.86 16.36
CA ALA A 18 11.92 -22.82 17.30
C ALA A 18 11.11 -21.52 17.14
N LEU A 19 10.70 -21.15 15.92
CA LEU A 19 9.85 -19.98 15.68
C LEU A 19 8.45 -20.15 16.26
N MET A 20 7.87 -21.35 16.19
CA MET A 20 6.58 -21.62 16.83
C MET A 20 6.65 -21.42 18.35
N GLU A 21 7.75 -21.83 18.99
CA GLU A 21 7.99 -21.59 20.42
C GLU A 21 8.15 -20.10 20.77
N LYS A 22 8.45 -19.24 19.78
CA LYS A 22 8.56 -17.78 19.95
C LYS A 22 7.22 -17.06 19.80
N ILE A 23 6.17 -17.72 19.32
CA ILE A 23 4.85 -17.10 19.18
C ILE A 23 4.25 -16.94 20.59
N PRO A 24 3.99 -15.70 21.06
CA PRO A 24 3.43 -15.48 22.39
C PRO A 24 2.03 -16.10 22.52
N GLY A 25 1.61 -16.40 23.74
CA GLY A 25 0.29 -16.95 24.00
C GLY A 25 -0.83 -15.95 23.66
N ALA A 26 -2.03 -16.44 23.34
CA ALA A 26 -3.17 -15.59 22.98
C ALA A 26 -3.50 -14.50 24.03
N ARG A 27 -3.26 -14.80 25.31
CA ARG A 27 -3.44 -13.85 26.41
C ARG A 27 -2.49 -12.64 26.30
N ASP A 28 -1.24 -12.86 25.91
CA ASP A 28 -0.22 -11.82 25.79
C ASP A 28 -0.42 -11.00 24.51
N LEU A 29 -0.82 -11.68 23.43
CA LEU A 29 -1.12 -11.06 22.14
C LEU A 29 -2.39 -10.20 22.15
N GLY A 30 -3.35 -10.52 23.02
CA GLY A 30 -4.64 -9.85 23.05
C GLY A 30 -5.45 -10.07 21.76
N ILE A 31 -6.54 -9.34 21.63
CA ILE A 31 -7.54 -9.59 20.57
C ILE A 31 -7.02 -9.31 19.15
N TYR A 32 -6.11 -8.34 19.00
CA TYR A 32 -5.66 -7.89 17.68
C TYR A 32 -4.61 -8.82 17.08
N PHE A 33 -3.60 -9.26 17.84
CA PHE A 33 -2.52 -10.10 17.30
C PHE A 33 -2.84 -11.60 17.29
N SER A 34 -3.87 -12.07 18.00
CA SER A 34 -4.20 -13.50 18.06
C SER A 34 -4.52 -14.14 16.68
N PRO A 35 -5.23 -13.47 15.75
CA PRO A 35 -5.40 -13.98 14.38
C PRO A 35 -4.07 -14.11 13.63
N LEU A 36 -3.17 -13.13 13.77
CA LEU A 36 -1.85 -13.15 13.13
C LEU A 36 -1.01 -14.34 13.61
N ALA A 37 -1.03 -14.63 14.92
CA ALA A 37 -0.37 -15.82 15.49
C ALA A 37 -0.93 -17.13 14.95
N THR A 38 -2.26 -17.21 14.74
CA THR A 38 -2.90 -18.41 14.18
C THR A 38 -2.44 -18.64 12.74
N THR A 39 -2.44 -17.59 11.93
CA THR A 39 -1.92 -17.64 10.56
C THR A 39 -0.45 -18.02 10.54
N ALA A 40 0.39 -17.39 11.38
CA ALA A 40 1.81 -17.68 11.45
C ALA A 40 2.10 -19.14 11.81
N ASN A 41 1.44 -19.68 12.83
CA ASN A 41 1.58 -21.10 13.22
C ASN A 41 1.26 -22.03 12.05
N ARG A 42 0.11 -21.82 11.39
CA ARG A 42 -0.32 -22.65 10.25
C ARG A 42 0.69 -22.60 9.09
N GLU A 43 1.20 -21.42 8.75
CA GLU A 43 2.17 -21.27 7.67
C GLU A 43 3.52 -21.90 8.03
N ILE A 44 4.00 -21.73 9.26
CA ILE A 44 5.24 -22.37 9.73
C ILE A 44 5.11 -23.89 9.70
N ASP A 45 4.00 -24.44 10.20
CA ASP A 45 3.70 -25.88 10.15
C ASP A 45 3.66 -26.40 8.71
N GLY A 46 3.02 -25.66 7.81
CA GLY A 46 2.97 -25.99 6.38
C GLY A 46 4.36 -26.03 5.75
N ILE A 47 5.20 -25.02 6.01
CA ILE A 47 6.57 -24.97 5.51
C ILE A 47 7.42 -26.11 6.10
N VAL A 48 7.29 -26.39 7.40
CA VAL A 48 7.99 -27.50 8.06
C VAL A 48 7.57 -28.84 7.44
N GLY A 49 6.28 -29.04 7.16
CA GLY A 49 5.77 -30.21 6.47
C GLY A 49 6.32 -30.35 5.04
N GLU A 50 6.34 -29.27 4.25
CA GLU A 50 6.94 -29.28 2.91
C GLU A 50 8.45 -29.55 2.94
N LEU A 51 9.17 -29.00 3.92
CA LEU A 51 10.60 -29.26 4.11
C LEU A 51 10.88 -30.70 4.52
N ASP A 52 10.07 -31.28 5.41
CA ASP A 52 10.19 -32.68 5.81
C ASP A 52 9.89 -33.63 4.63
N HIS A 53 8.85 -33.32 3.84
CA HIS A 53 8.61 -34.02 2.58
C HIS A 53 9.81 -33.93 1.63
N LEU A 54 10.35 -32.73 1.42
CA LEU A 54 11.53 -32.51 0.59
C LEU A 54 12.77 -33.26 1.10
N TYR A 55 12.87 -33.46 2.41
CA TYR A 55 13.95 -34.22 3.05
C TYR A 55 13.80 -35.73 2.83
N ASN A 56 12.59 -36.27 3.00
CA ASN A 56 12.33 -37.71 3.03
C ASN A 56 11.96 -38.31 1.65
N ASP A 57 11.48 -37.51 0.71
CA ASP A 57 10.98 -37.98 -0.58
C ASP A 57 12.08 -38.59 -1.47
N VAL A 58 11.80 -39.78 -2.01
CA VAL A 58 12.76 -40.57 -2.81
C VAL A 58 13.09 -39.88 -4.14
N VAL A 59 12.11 -39.20 -4.76
CA VAL A 59 12.29 -38.52 -6.05
C VAL A 59 13.22 -37.32 -5.88
N TYR A 60 12.98 -36.47 -4.87
CA TYR A 60 13.84 -35.33 -4.56
C TYR A 60 15.23 -35.77 -4.07
N ASN A 61 15.31 -36.95 -3.47
CA ASN A 61 16.56 -37.54 -3.03
C ASN A 61 17.38 -38.18 -4.16
N ASN A 62 16.86 -38.26 -5.39
CA ASN A 62 17.66 -38.65 -6.55
C ASN A 62 18.65 -37.53 -6.92
N PRO A 63 19.97 -37.80 -7.05
CA PRO A 63 20.96 -36.81 -7.46
C PRO A 63 20.61 -36.03 -8.74
N VAL A 64 19.88 -36.63 -9.67
CA VAL A 64 19.43 -35.97 -10.91
C VAL A 64 18.48 -34.80 -10.63
N ASN A 65 17.72 -34.86 -9.54
CA ASN A 65 16.71 -33.87 -9.18
C ASN A 65 17.22 -32.81 -8.19
N ILE A 66 18.53 -32.77 -7.92
CA ILE A 66 19.10 -31.90 -6.90
C ILE A 66 18.84 -30.41 -7.15
N ARG A 67 18.74 -30.00 -8.42
CA ARG A 67 18.41 -28.62 -8.81
C ARG A 67 16.99 -28.25 -8.40
N GLN A 68 16.01 -29.11 -8.65
CA GLN A 68 14.62 -28.86 -8.23
C GLN A 68 14.51 -28.88 -6.71
N LYS A 69 15.20 -29.82 -6.04
CA LYS A 69 15.26 -29.85 -4.57
C LYS A 69 15.81 -28.55 -4.00
N PHE A 70 16.91 -28.04 -4.56
CA PHE A 70 17.51 -26.78 -4.13
C PHE A 70 16.59 -25.57 -4.37
N TYR A 71 15.90 -25.53 -5.51
CA TYR A 71 14.94 -24.47 -5.81
C TYR A 71 13.79 -24.45 -4.80
N GLN A 72 13.19 -25.61 -4.50
CA GLN A 72 12.11 -25.71 -3.52
C GLN A 72 12.59 -25.33 -2.12
N PHE A 73 13.77 -25.80 -1.71
CA PHE A 73 14.38 -25.40 -0.45
C PHE A 73 14.54 -23.88 -0.35
N LYS A 74 15.11 -23.22 -1.37
CA LYS A 74 15.28 -21.76 -1.36
C LYS A 74 13.95 -21.02 -1.25
N ARG A 75 12.92 -21.47 -1.95
CA ARG A 75 11.56 -20.90 -1.87
C ARG A 75 11.00 -20.99 -0.44
N LEU A 76 11.09 -22.17 0.17
CA LEU A 76 10.59 -22.42 1.53
C LEU A 76 11.38 -21.67 2.59
N ALA A 77 12.71 -21.65 2.46
CA ALA A 77 13.58 -20.89 3.37
C ALA A 77 13.32 -19.38 3.29
N GLY A 78 13.05 -18.85 2.09
CA GLY A 78 12.66 -17.44 1.91
C GLY A 78 11.34 -17.13 2.63
N LYS A 79 10.29 -17.94 2.42
CA LYS A 79 9.01 -17.79 3.14
C LYS A 79 9.18 -17.83 4.66
N MET A 80 9.99 -18.76 5.17
CA MET A 80 10.26 -18.85 6.60
C MET A 80 10.95 -17.59 7.12
N ALA A 81 11.92 -17.05 6.37
CA ALA A 81 12.59 -15.81 6.72
C ALA A 81 11.63 -14.61 6.71
N ASP A 82 10.67 -14.55 5.78
CA ASP A 82 9.65 -13.50 5.76
C ASP A 82 8.77 -13.57 7.02
N ILE A 83 8.33 -14.76 7.42
CA ILE A 83 7.54 -14.95 8.65
C ILE A 83 8.37 -14.53 9.88
N GLU A 84 9.63 -14.95 9.98
CA GLU A 84 10.54 -14.60 11.08
C GLU A 84 10.73 -13.08 11.20
N ASN A 85 11.11 -12.43 10.11
CA ASN A 85 11.54 -11.03 10.13
C ASN A 85 10.37 -10.02 10.13
N VAL A 86 9.17 -10.46 9.76
CA VAL A 86 7.99 -9.59 9.70
C VAL A 86 7.00 -9.97 10.79
N VAL A 87 6.44 -11.18 10.72
CA VAL A 87 5.29 -11.58 11.54
C VAL A 87 5.70 -11.89 12.98
N ILE A 88 6.72 -12.72 13.17
CA ILE A 88 7.25 -13.03 14.51
C ILE A 88 7.88 -11.79 15.13
N ALA A 89 8.60 -10.98 14.34
CA ALA A 89 9.13 -9.70 14.79
C ALA A 89 8.01 -8.78 15.33
N ALA A 90 6.91 -8.60 14.59
CA ALA A 90 5.77 -7.79 15.01
C ALA A 90 5.14 -8.28 16.34
N MET A 91 4.93 -9.59 16.47
CA MET A 91 4.34 -10.18 17.68
C MET A 91 5.27 -10.12 18.89
N SER A 92 6.56 -10.40 18.70
CA SER A 92 7.53 -10.47 19.81
C SER A 92 7.92 -9.11 20.37
N ARG A 93 7.79 -8.04 19.57
CA ARG A 93 8.08 -6.66 19.98
C ARG A 93 6.86 -5.87 20.44
N LYS A 94 5.68 -6.51 20.48
CA LYS A 94 4.41 -5.83 20.77
C LYS A 94 4.53 -4.95 22.01
N ASP A 95 4.19 -3.67 21.85
CA ASP A 95 4.17 -2.65 22.88
C ASP A 95 2.79 -1.95 22.95
N LYS A 96 2.62 -1.02 23.88
CA LYS A 96 1.43 -0.18 24.08
C LYS A 96 1.09 0.66 22.85
N ASP A 97 2.09 1.07 22.08
CA ASP A 97 1.92 1.86 20.87
C ASP A 97 1.20 1.03 19.79
N ASP A 98 1.54 -0.26 19.69
CA ASP A 98 0.82 -1.20 18.82
C ASP A 98 -0.63 -1.36 19.30
N GLU A 99 -0.89 -1.45 20.61
CA GLU A 99 -2.26 -1.56 21.12
C GLU A 99 -3.11 -0.36 20.73
N PHE A 100 -2.59 0.86 20.91
CA PHE A 100 -3.28 2.07 20.51
C PHE A 100 -3.51 2.13 19.01
N ILE A 101 -2.48 1.85 18.21
CA ILE A 101 -2.60 1.87 16.75
C ILE A 101 -3.58 0.82 16.22
N ASN A 102 -3.67 -0.35 16.85
CA ASN A 102 -4.72 -1.33 16.48
C ASN A 102 -6.13 -0.82 16.81
N LYS A 103 -6.34 -0.09 17.92
CA LYS A 103 -7.62 0.57 18.22
C LYS A 103 -7.95 1.62 17.16
N LEU A 104 -6.95 2.42 16.75
CA LEU A 104 -7.11 3.43 15.71
C LEU A 104 -7.50 2.80 14.37
N VAL A 105 -6.75 1.80 13.91
CA VAL A 105 -7.05 1.09 12.64
C VAL A 105 -8.42 0.42 12.70
N HIS A 106 -8.80 -0.15 13.85
CA HIS A 106 -10.14 -0.71 14.02
C HIS A 106 -11.23 0.35 13.93
N GLN A 107 -11.04 1.51 14.56
CA GLN A 107 -11.98 2.63 14.47
C GLN A 107 -12.07 3.16 13.04
N ILE A 108 -10.93 3.30 12.33
CA ILE A 108 -10.90 3.67 10.91
C ILE A 108 -11.73 2.69 10.08
N CYS A 109 -11.43 1.38 10.18
CA CYS A 109 -12.15 0.35 9.45
C CYS A 109 -13.65 0.34 9.75
N THR A 110 -14.05 0.70 10.97
CA THR A 110 -15.45 0.82 11.36
C THR A 110 -16.10 2.05 10.75
N GLU A 111 -15.43 3.20 10.76
CA GLU A 111 -15.95 4.45 10.20
C GLU A 111 -16.15 4.40 8.68
N ILE A 112 -15.28 3.67 7.97
CA ILE A 112 -15.35 3.55 6.50
C ILE A 112 -16.13 2.34 6.01
N ASP A 113 -16.78 1.58 6.89
CA ASP A 113 -17.42 0.30 6.58
C ASP A 113 -16.48 -0.62 5.76
N TYR A 114 -15.26 -0.85 6.27
CA TYR A 114 -14.25 -1.63 5.58
C TYR A 114 -14.73 -3.09 5.36
N PRO A 115 -14.72 -3.62 4.11
CA PRO A 115 -15.39 -4.88 3.80
C PRO A 115 -14.66 -6.14 4.28
N LEU A 116 -13.39 -6.00 4.66
CA LEU A 116 -12.51 -7.09 5.10
C LEU A 116 -12.26 -7.03 6.61
N PRO A 117 -11.74 -8.11 7.23
CA PRO A 117 -11.29 -8.06 8.62
C PRO A 117 -10.23 -6.97 8.82
N THR A 118 -10.37 -6.17 9.88
CA THR A 118 -9.39 -5.15 10.26
C THR A 118 -7.98 -5.75 10.32
N PRO A 119 -6.99 -5.18 9.62
CA PRO A 119 -5.61 -5.63 9.72
C PRO A 119 -5.04 -5.37 11.11
N VAL A 120 -4.14 -6.26 11.52
CA VAL A 120 -3.26 -6.01 12.65
C VAL A 120 -2.31 -4.89 12.25
N ALA A 121 -2.07 -3.94 13.13
CA ALA A 121 -1.12 -2.88 12.90
C ALA A 121 0.03 -2.97 13.90
N SER A 122 1.25 -2.70 13.44
CA SER A 122 2.40 -2.63 14.34
C SER A 122 3.40 -1.56 13.92
N CYS A 123 3.92 -0.84 14.92
CA CYS A 123 4.88 0.25 14.81
C CYS A 123 6.30 -0.27 14.55
N LEU A 124 6.46 -1.17 13.56
CA LEU A 124 7.70 -1.87 13.25
C LEU A 124 8.37 -1.51 11.94
N SER A 125 7.76 -0.64 11.13
CA SER A 125 8.29 -0.37 9.80
C SER A 125 9.69 0.24 9.90
N GLN A 126 10.63 -0.37 9.18
CA GLN A 126 11.95 0.21 8.89
C GLN A 126 11.93 1.10 7.63
N LYS A 127 10.77 1.16 6.98
CA LYS A 127 10.49 1.98 5.81
C LYS A 127 9.33 2.93 6.18
N TYR A 128 8.69 3.50 5.16
CA TYR A 128 7.40 4.16 5.32
C TYR A 128 6.29 3.15 5.65
N TYR A 129 5.03 3.58 5.63
CA TYR A 129 3.88 2.69 5.74
C TYR A 129 3.96 1.55 4.70
N HIS A 130 3.55 0.35 5.11
CA HIS A 130 3.45 -0.79 4.21
C HIS A 130 2.57 -1.88 4.83
N ILE A 131 1.69 -2.47 4.04
CA ILE A 131 0.91 -3.66 4.43
C ILE A 131 1.45 -4.93 3.78
N TYR A 132 1.37 -6.03 4.54
CA TYR A 132 1.50 -7.40 4.04
C TYR A 132 0.10 -8.02 3.95
N PRO A 133 -0.60 -7.93 2.79
CA PRO A 133 -2.02 -8.31 2.69
C PRO A 133 -2.26 -9.77 3.10
N PHE A 134 -1.35 -10.68 2.74
CA PHE A 134 -1.45 -12.10 3.07
C PHE A 134 -1.47 -12.37 4.58
N TYR A 135 -0.76 -11.56 5.37
CA TYR A 135 -0.74 -11.66 6.83
C TYR A 135 -1.78 -10.74 7.49
N ASN A 136 -2.49 -9.91 6.71
CA ASN A 136 -3.35 -8.85 7.20
C ASN A 136 -2.63 -7.98 8.25
N LEU A 137 -1.38 -7.59 7.96
CA LEU A 137 -0.49 -6.86 8.87
C LEU A 137 -0.01 -5.55 8.23
N ILE A 138 -0.37 -4.41 8.82
CA ILE A 138 0.17 -3.09 8.49
C ILE A 138 1.39 -2.82 9.36
N CYS A 139 2.50 -2.48 8.73
CA CYS A 139 3.71 -1.98 9.36
C CYS A 139 3.72 -0.45 9.26
N ILE A 140 3.78 0.21 10.42
CA ILE A 140 3.75 1.66 10.56
C ILE A 140 5.12 2.12 11.11
N PRO A 141 5.67 3.28 10.67
CA PRO A 141 6.89 3.82 11.26
C PRO A 141 6.74 4.07 12.77
N LEU A 142 7.85 3.91 13.51
CA LEU A 142 7.82 3.83 14.98
C LEU A 142 7.10 4.99 15.67
N LEU A 143 7.30 6.22 15.18
CA LEU A 143 6.79 7.43 15.85
C LEU A 143 5.41 7.87 15.38
N GLU A 144 4.81 7.20 14.39
CA GLU A 144 3.49 7.62 13.88
C GLU A 144 2.36 7.34 14.89
N SER A 145 2.63 6.53 15.92
CA SER A 145 1.75 6.43 17.08
C SER A 145 1.62 7.75 17.85
N GLU A 146 2.48 8.74 17.63
CA GLU A 146 2.56 10.01 18.38
C GLU A 146 2.20 11.26 17.57
N PHE A 147 2.00 11.15 16.25
CA PHE A 147 1.73 12.29 15.35
C PHE A 147 0.53 12.00 14.45
N LEU A 148 -0.18 13.05 14.02
CA LEU A 148 -1.42 12.96 13.24
C LEU A 148 -1.18 13.07 11.73
N LEU A 149 -0.18 13.83 11.30
CA LEU A 149 -0.10 14.28 9.90
C LEU A 149 0.09 13.15 8.87
N HIS A 150 0.75 12.03 9.22
CA HIS A 150 0.89 10.89 8.28
C HIS A 150 -0.09 9.73 8.52
N LEU A 151 -0.88 9.76 9.59
CA LEU A 151 -1.91 8.74 9.82
C LEU A 151 -2.89 8.57 8.65
N PRO A 152 -3.19 9.59 7.81
CA PRO A 152 -3.95 9.40 6.59
C PRO A 152 -3.42 8.30 5.66
N ASP A 153 -2.11 8.00 5.65
CA ASP A 153 -1.55 6.95 4.79
C ASP A 153 -1.98 5.53 5.19
N ILE A 154 -2.52 5.34 6.40
CA ILE A 154 -3.20 4.09 6.77
C ILE A 154 -4.32 3.76 5.78
N TYR A 155 -5.05 4.76 5.30
CA TYR A 155 -6.15 4.57 4.36
C TYR A 155 -5.65 4.11 2.98
N HIS A 156 -4.46 4.56 2.56
CA HIS A 156 -3.80 4.05 1.35
C HIS A 156 -3.46 2.58 1.52
N GLU A 157 -2.83 2.21 2.63
CA GLU A 157 -2.45 0.82 2.91
C GLU A 157 -3.68 -0.12 2.97
N LEU A 158 -4.82 0.36 3.49
CA LEU A 158 -6.08 -0.39 3.49
C LEU A 158 -6.60 -0.69 2.08
N GLY A 159 -6.16 0.03 1.05
CA GLY A 159 -6.50 -0.24 -0.35
C GLY A 159 -5.85 -1.52 -0.91
N HIS A 160 -4.62 -1.87 -0.51
CA HIS A 160 -3.91 -3.00 -1.11
C HIS A 160 -4.60 -4.37 -0.88
N PRO A 161 -5.14 -4.70 0.31
CA PRO A 161 -5.88 -5.95 0.50
C PRO A 161 -7.13 -6.05 -0.38
N LEU A 162 -7.79 -4.92 -0.69
CA LEU A 162 -8.95 -4.90 -1.56
C LEU A 162 -8.59 -5.36 -2.99
N LEU A 163 -7.36 -5.12 -3.42
CA LEU A 163 -6.86 -5.48 -4.75
C LEU A 163 -6.21 -6.86 -4.83
N SER A 164 -5.65 -7.35 -3.72
CA SER A 164 -4.75 -8.51 -3.72
C SER A 164 -5.34 -9.78 -3.10
N LEU A 165 -6.38 -9.66 -2.27
CA LEU A 165 -6.99 -10.82 -1.62
C LEU A 165 -8.12 -11.40 -2.45
N ASP A 166 -8.10 -12.72 -2.64
CA ASP A 166 -9.20 -13.48 -3.23
C ASP A 166 -10.35 -13.58 -2.22
N ASN A 167 -11.28 -12.62 -2.27
CA ASN A 167 -12.44 -12.56 -1.39
C ASN A 167 -13.66 -11.98 -2.15
N PRO A 168 -14.80 -12.69 -2.18
CA PRO A 168 -16.00 -12.23 -2.90
C PRO A 168 -16.51 -10.84 -2.49
N LYS A 169 -16.22 -10.40 -1.25
CA LYS A 169 -16.63 -9.07 -0.77
C LYS A 169 -15.93 -7.92 -1.49
N VAL A 170 -14.75 -8.16 -2.08
CA VAL A 170 -13.95 -7.14 -2.77
C VAL A 170 -13.89 -7.35 -4.29
N GLU A 171 -14.50 -8.42 -4.79
CA GLU A 171 -14.61 -8.71 -6.22
C GLU A 171 -15.17 -7.52 -7.04
N PRO A 172 -16.16 -6.73 -6.55
CA PRO A 172 -16.60 -5.55 -7.28
C PRO A 172 -15.52 -4.47 -7.44
N PHE A 173 -14.68 -4.25 -6.42
CA PHE A 173 -13.58 -3.28 -6.48
C PHE A 173 -12.48 -3.75 -7.44
N GLN A 174 -12.15 -5.05 -7.38
CA GLN A 174 -11.19 -5.69 -8.29
C GLN A 174 -11.69 -5.68 -9.74
N SER A 175 -12.99 -5.89 -9.95
CA SER A 175 -13.62 -5.82 -11.26
C SER A 175 -13.53 -4.42 -11.85
N SER A 176 -13.76 -3.37 -11.04
CA SER A 176 -13.56 -1.98 -11.47
C SER A 176 -12.12 -1.71 -11.90
N LEU A 177 -11.11 -2.19 -11.16
CA LEU A 177 -9.71 -2.11 -11.61
C LEU A 177 -9.50 -2.89 -12.92
N GLY A 178 -10.10 -4.07 -13.06
CA GLY A 178 -10.05 -4.87 -14.28
C GLY A 178 -10.60 -4.13 -15.50
N TYR A 179 -11.75 -3.46 -15.37
CA TYR A 179 -12.33 -2.63 -16.43
C TYR A 179 -11.44 -1.44 -16.78
N PHE A 180 -10.89 -0.76 -15.77
CA PHE A 180 -9.92 0.31 -15.98
C PHE A 180 -8.65 -0.17 -16.71
N ASN A 181 -8.12 -1.34 -16.34
CA ASN A 181 -6.96 -1.95 -17.01
C ASN A 181 -7.22 -2.28 -18.49
N ILE A 182 -8.47 -2.58 -18.86
CA ILE A 182 -8.86 -2.72 -20.28
C ILE A 182 -8.75 -1.37 -21.00
N GLU A 183 -9.11 -0.26 -20.37
CA GLU A 183 -8.98 1.08 -20.95
C GLU A 183 -7.53 1.50 -21.12
N ILE A 184 -6.69 1.27 -20.10
CA ILE A 184 -5.23 1.45 -20.19
C ILE A 184 -4.67 0.69 -21.40
N LYS A 185 -5.00 -0.60 -21.49
CA LYS A 185 -4.51 -1.46 -22.57
C LYS A 185 -4.93 -0.92 -23.94
N LYS A 186 -6.20 -0.54 -24.12
CA LYS A 186 -6.71 0.05 -25.37
C LYS A 186 -5.99 1.36 -25.72
N HIS A 187 -5.79 2.24 -24.73
CA HIS A 187 -5.10 3.51 -24.94
C HIS A 187 -3.68 3.30 -25.47
N PHE A 188 -2.87 2.51 -24.77
CA PHE A 188 -1.48 2.30 -25.17
C PHE A 188 -1.35 1.48 -26.46
N GLU A 189 -2.27 0.55 -26.75
CA GLU A 189 -2.28 -0.16 -28.03
C GLU A 189 -2.58 0.77 -29.21
N ALA A 190 -3.50 1.71 -29.04
CA ALA A 190 -3.77 2.73 -30.05
C ALA A 190 -2.55 3.65 -30.24
N GLU A 191 -1.87 4.04 -29.17
CA GLU A 191 -0.68 4.90 -29.22
C GLU A 191 0.51 4.18 -29.88
N ILE A 192 0.74 2.91 -29.55
CA ILE A 192 1.75 2.05 -30.22
C ILE A 192 1.46 1.94 -31.72
N GLN A 193 0.19 1.68 -32.09
CA GLN A 193 -0.21 1.59 -33.50
C GLN A 193 0.01 2.94 -34.22
N ARG A 194 -0.36 4.05 -33.59
CA ARG A 194 -0.14 5.41 -34.13
C ARG A 194 1.34 5.67 -34.38
N ARG A 195 2.21 5.36 -33.42
CA ARG A 195 3.67 5.53 -33.52
C ARG A 195 4.27 4.65 -34.63
N THR A 196 3.80 3.41 -34.74
CA THR A 196 4.21 2.46 -35.79
C THR A 196 3.85 2.99 -37.20
N LEU A 197 2.61 3.45 -37.39
CA LEU A 197 2.15 3.99 -38.68
C LEU A 197 2.90 5.27 -39.09
N ASN A 198 3.22 6.12 -38.12
CA ASN A 198 3.91 7.38 -38.36
C ASN A 198 5.45 7.25 -38.40
N GLN A 199 6.00 6.04 -38.21
CA GLN A 199 7.44 5.78 -38.16
C GLN A 199 8.17 6.65 -37.11
N THR A 200 7.51 6.98 -36.00
CA THR A 200 8.07 7.85 -34.96
C THR A 200 8.88 7.08 -33.91
N ALA A 201 9.06 5.78 -34.08
CA ALA A 201 9.94 4.98 -33.22
C ALA A 201 11.39 5.24 -33.64
N GLU A 202 12.05 6.20 -32.98
CA GLU A 202 13.40 6.65 -33.34
C GLU A 202 14.51 5.67 -32.92
N THR A 203 14.20 4.69 -32.05
CA THR A 203 15.19 3.74 -31.51
C THR A 203 14.67 2.30 -31.48
N GLU A 204 15.57 1.34 -31.27
CA GLU A 204 15.23 -0.08 -31.04
C GLU A 204 14.39 -0.30 -29.76
N PHE A 205 14.29 0.72 -28.89
CA PHE A 205 13.59 0.67 -27.61
C PHE A 205 12.62 1.86 -27.44
N ASP A 206 11.34 1.65 -27.71
CA ASP A 206 10.30 2.66 -27.48
C ASP A 206 9.80 2.60 -26.02
N PRO A 207 9.94 3.66 -25.21
CA PRO A 207 9.51 3.66 -23.81
C PRO A 207 8.00 3.50 -23.63
N ILE A 208 7.19 3.61 -24.68
CA ILE A 208 5.74 3.39 -24.64
C ILE A 208 5.36 2.03 -24.04
N TYR A 209 6.17 1.00 -24.28
CA TYR A 209 5.94 -0.33 -23.71
C TYR A 209 6.21 -0.34 -22.20
N ILE A 210 7.23 0.40 -21.75
CA ILE A 210 7.53 0.56 -20.32
C ILE A 210 6.42 1.34 -19.62
N TYR A 211 5.86 2.38 -20.24
CA TYR A 211 4.71 3.09 -19.68
C TYR A 211 3.50 2.16 -19.54
N LYS A 212 3.14 1.44 -20.62
CA LYS A 212 2.03 0.47 -20.61
C LYS A 212 2.20 -0.57 -19.49
N ASP A 213 3.38 -1.17 -19.39
CA ASP A 213 3.66 -2.21 -18.41
C ASP A 213 3.68 -1.63 -16.98
N SER A 214 4.21 -0.42 -16.79
CA SER A 214 4.20 0.26 -15.49
C SER A 214 2.77 0.51 -15.00
N TRP A 215 1.88 0.94 -15.91
CA TRP A 215 0.45 1.08 -15.62
C TRP A 215 -0.24 -0.22 -15.23
N LEU A 216 -0.07 -1.26 -16.05
CA LEU A 216 -0.78 -2.53 -15.88
C LEU A 216 -0.26 -3.36 -14.71
N GLU A 217 1.01 -3.23 -14.35
CA GLU A 217 1.61 -4.03 -13.26
C GLU A 217 1.55 -3.34 -11.90
N ASN A 218 1.74 -2.01 -11.84
CA ASN A 218 1.87 -1.32 -10.54
C ASN A 218 1.04 -0.04 -10.43
N TRP A 219 1.13 0.89 -11.39
CA TRP A 219 0.58 2.25 -11.17
C TRP A 219 -0.94 2.28 -11.02
N SER A 220 -1.65 1.42 -11.74
CA SER A 220 -3.12 1.34 -11.61
C SER A 220 -3.54 0.90 -10.20
N ALA A 221 -2.82 -0.04 -9.59
CA ALA A 221 -3.08 -0.48 -8.23
C ALA A 221 -2.73 0.60 -7.20
N GLU A 222 -1.56 1.23 -7.31
CA GLU A 222 -1.14 2.34 -6.44
C GLU A 222 -2.10 3.54 -6.50
N LEU A 223 -2.54 3.90 -7.72
CA LEU A 223 -3.55 4.95 -7.90
C LEU A 223 -4.88 4.55 -7.28
N PHE A 224 -5.32 3.29 -7.40
CA PHE A 224 -6.55 2.83 -6.74
C PHE A 224 -6.44 2.89 -5.21
N CYS A 225 -5.27 2.65 -4.63
CA CYS A 225 -5.04 2.85 -3.19
C CYS A 225 -5.12 4.34 -2.80
N ASP A 226 -4.47 5.22 -3.58
CA ASP A 226 -4.56 6.68 -3.37
C ASP A 226 -6.00 7.20 -3.46
N LEU A 227 -6.73 6.73 -4.48
CA LEU A 227 -8.10 7.12 -4.74
C LEU A 227 -9.04 6.56 -3.66
N TYR A 228 -8.87 5.31 -3.25
CA TYR A 228 -9.63 4.72 -2.14
C TYR A 228 -9.44 5.52 -0.85
N ALA A 229 -8.20 5.88 -0.51
CA ALA A 229 -7.90 6.73 0.63
C ALA A 229 -8.57 8.10 0.52
N THR A 230 -8.50 8.72 -0.67
CA THR A 230 -9.19 9.99 -0.93
C THR A 230 -10.70 9.87 -0.77
N TYR A 231 -11.31 8.78 -1.26
CA TYR A 231 -12.75 8.57 -1.18
C TYR A 231 -13.25 8.23 0.22
N THR A 232 -12.41 7.69 1.09
CA THR A 232 -12.83 7.26 2.43
C THR A 232 -12.40 8.23 3.53
N LEU A 233 -11.41 9.09 3.29
CA LEU A 233 -10.92 10.10 4.24
C LEU A 233 -11.10 11.55 3.77
N GLY A 234 -11.14 11.79 2.46
CA GLY A 234 -11.27 13.13 1.90
C GLY A 234 -9.97 13.96 1.97
N PRO A 235 -10.05 15.29 2.19
CA PRO A 235 -8.92 16.21 2.05
C PRO A 235 -7.68 15.88 2.88
N ALA A 236 -7.84 15.31 4.08
CA ALA A 236 -6.71 14.97 4.95
C ALA A 236 -5.70 14.01 4.28
N TYR A 237 -6.17 13.06 3.47
CA TYR A 237 -5.28 12.18 2.71
C TYR A 237 -4.45 12.96 1.69
N VAL A 238 -5.10 13.84 0.93
CA VAL A 238 -4.46 14.59 -0.14
C VAL A 238 -3.42 15.58 0.42
N TRP A 239 -3.70 16.21 1.57
CA TRP A 239 -2.71 17.00 2.29
C TRP A 239 -1.52 16.16 2.80
N SER A 240 -1.76 14.95 3.31
CA SER A 240 -0.69 14.02 3.69
C SER A 240 0.18 13.64 2.50
N ASN A 241 -0.43 13.35 1.35
CA ASN A 241 0.29 13.04 0.12
C ASN A 241 1.19 14.21 -0.31
N LEU A 242 0.68 15.45 -0.32
CA LEU A 242 1.49 16.65 -0.56
C LEU A 242 2.67 16.73 0.41
N HIS A 243 2.42 16.55 1.71
CA HIS A 243 3.45 16.62 2.74
C HIS A 243 4.54 15.56 2.56
N MET A 244 4.16 14.32 2.24
CA MET A 244 5.11 13.26 1.90
C MET A 244 5.97 13.65 0.69
N CYS A 245 5.36 14.15 -0.40
CA CYS A 245 6.10 14.62 -1.57
C CYS A 245 7.13 15.71 -1.20
N THR A 246 6.81 16.62 -0.27
CA THR A 246 7.77 17.65 0.17
C THR A 246 9.00 17.08 0.87
N LYS A 247 8.92 15.87 1.44
CA LYS A 247 10.04 15.20 2.13
C LYS A 247 10.87 14.33 1.20
N MET A 248 10.24 13.73 0.19
CA MET A 248 10.82 12.61 -0.56
C MET A 248 11.07 12.91 -2.03
N SER A 249 10.39 13.91 -2.60
CA SER A 249 10.32 14.09 -4.06
C SER A 249 11.06 15.34 -4.52
N TRP A 250 12.04 15.12 -5.41
CA TRP A 250 12.77 16.18 -6.12
C TRP A 250 12.39 16.28 -7.60
N ASP A 251 11.71 15.26 -8.13
CA ASP A 251 11.23 15.22 -9.51
C ASP A 251 9.84 14.57 -9.55
N VAL A 252 8.82 15.42 -9.58
CA VAL A 252 7.40 15.01 -9.58
C VAL A 252 6.91 14.49 -10.93
N TYR A 253 7.70 14.69 -11.99
CA TYR A 253 7.38 14.28 -13.36
C TYR A 253 8.19 13.04 -13.81
N LYS A 254 8.93 12.40 -12.89
CA LYS A 254 9.83 11.29 -13.21
C LYS A 254 9.09 10.10 -13.83
N ILE A 255 9.30 9.89 -15.14
CA ILE A 255 8.78 8.74 -15.90
C ILE A 255 9.87 7.70 -16.19
N PRO A 256 9.54 6.40 -16.21
CA PRO A 256 10.50 5.34 -16.47
C PRO A 256 10.84 5.19 -17.96
N THR A 257 12.11 5.28 -18.32
CA THR A 257 12.54 5.12 -19.72
C THR A 257 13.02 3.72 -20.06
N TYR A 258 13.54 2.94 -19.11
CA TYR A 258 14.15 1.62 -19.39
C TYR A 258 13.63 0.50 -18.51
N GLN A 259 13.13 0.83 -17.33
CA GLN A 259 12.67 -0.14 -16.33
C GLN A 259 11.39 0.37 -15.70
N LYS A 260 10.43 -0.53 -15.53
CA LYS A 260 9.16 -0.24 -14.85
C LYS A 260 9.44 0.30 -13.45
N THR A 261 8.60 1.22 -13.00
CA THR A 261 8.63 1.69 -11.61
C THR A 261 7.45 1.11 -10.85
N SER A 262 7.64 0.92 -9.53
CA SER A 262 6.56 0.47 -8.66
C SER A 262 5.51 1.55 -8.39
N HIS A 263 5.85 2.83 -8.54
CA HIS A 263 4.93 3.93 -8.27
C HIS A 263 4.78 4.85 -9.48
N PRO A 264 3.58 5.43 -9.70
CA PRO A 264 3.38 6.48 -10.69
C PRO A 264 4.13 7.75 -10.31
N PRO A 265 4.38 8.67 -11.26
CA PRO A 265 4.92 9.99 -10.94
C PRO A 265 4.02 10.75 -9.96
N ASP A 266 4.61 11.54 -9.06
CA ASP A 266 3.84 12.24 -8.01
C ASP A 266 2.82 13.23 -8.58
N GLU A 267 3.13 13.89 -9.70
CA GLU A 267 2.17 14.73 -10.42
C GLU A 267 0.94 13.93 -10.89
N ALA A 268 1.13 12.67 -11.30
CA ALA A 268 0.03 11.79 -11.71
C ALA A 268 -0.86 11.46 -10.52
N ARG A 269 -0.26 11.08 -9.39
CA ARG A 269 -0.94 10.77 -8.13
C ARG A 269 -1.76 11.97 -7.67
N MET A 270 -1.12 13.14 -7.54
CA MET A 270 -1.76 14.38 -7.11
C MET A 270 -2.93 14.77 -8.01
N LYS A 271 -2.79 14.68 -9.35
CA LYS A 271 -3.90 14.96 -10.26
C LYS A 271 -5.08 14.01 -10.08
N ALA A 272 -4.83 12.70 -9.95
CA ALA A 272 -5.88 11.71 -9.77
C ALA A 272 -6.68 11.95 -8.48
N ILE A 273 -5.99 12.20 -7.36
CA ILE A 273 -6.65 12.43 -6.07
C ILE A 273 -7.39 13.78 -6.01
N LEU A 274 -6.91 14.81 -6.73
CA LEU A 274 -7.67 16.07 -6.88
C LEU A 274 -8.96 15.86 -7.68
N PHE A 275 -8.94 15.07 -8.76
CA PHE A 275 -10.17 14.69 -9.47
C PHE A 275 -11.12 13.91 -8.55
N ALA A 276 -10.60 13.02 -7.70
CA ALA A 276 -11.40 12.30 -6.73
C ALA A 276 -12.11 13.23 -5.74
N LEU A 277 -11.40 14.20 -5.15
CA LEU A 277 -12.03 15.19 -4.25
C LEU A 277 -13.17 15.96 -4.92
N GLU A 278 -12.97 16.40 -6.16
CA GLU A 278 -14.03 17.07 -6.92
C GLU A 278 -15.25 16.16 -7.12
N LEU A 279 -15.05 14.88 -7.43
CA LEU A 279 -16.12 13.89 -7.63
C LEU A 279 -16.96 13.63 -6.36
N ILE A 280 -16.39 13.79 -5.17
CA ILE A 280 -17.09 13.64 -3.88
C ILE A 280 -17.48 14.98 -3.23
N GLY A 281 -17.39 16.09 -3.97
CA GLY A 281 -17.93 17.39 -3.58
C GLY A 281 -16.98 18.29 -2.78
N PHE A 282 -15.71 17.92 -2.64
CA PHE A 282 -14.67 18.70 -1.95
C PHE A 282 -13.90 19.62 -2.91
N LYS A 283 -14.62 20.33 -3.79
CA LYS A 283 -14.02 21.19 -4.82
C LYS A 283 -13.16 22.31 -4.22
N ASP A 284 -13.64 22.97 -3.17
CA ASP A 284 -12.93 24.09 -2.54
C ASP A 284 -11.63 23.64 -1.87
N ASP A 285 -11.61 22.45 -1.26
CA ASP A 285 -10.39 21.84 -0.74
C ASP A 285 -9.43 21.44 -1.87
N ALA A 286 -9.95 20.83 -2.95
CA ALA A 286 -9.15 20.47 -4.12
C ALA A 286 -8.45 21.69 -4.74
N ASP A 287 -9.16 22.82 -4.89
CA ASP A 287 -8.58 24.05 -5.44
C ASP A 287 -7.47 24.62 -4.53
N GLN A 288 -7.67 24.59 -3.21
CA GLN A 288 -6.65 25.01 -2.24
C GLN A 288 -5.40 24.12 -2.28
N ILE A 289 -5.58 22.81 -2.30
CA ILE A 289 -4.48 21.85 -2.35
C ILE A 289 -3.72 21.98 -3.67
N LYS A 290 -4.44 22.11 -4.78
CA LYS A 290 -3.85 22.35 -6.10
C LYS A 290 -2.97 23.59 -6.10
N GLN A 291 -3.43 24.69 -5.48
CA GLN A 291 -2.60 25.89 -5.35
C GLN A 291 -1.29 25.59 -4.60
N LYS A 292 -1.36 24.88 -3.47
CA LYS A 292 -0.16 24.50 -2.70
C LYS A 292 0.76 23.54 -3.42
N TRP A 293 0.22 22.62 -4.22
CA TRP A 293 0.99 21.77 -5.09
C TRP A 293 1.76 22.58 -6.16
N GLU A 294 1.11 23.56 -6.80
CA GLU A 294 1.78 24.44 -7.76
C GLU A 294 2.85 25.34 -7.10
N GLU A 295 2.63 25.78 -5.85
CA GLU A 295 3.65 26.46 -5.04
C GLU A 295 4.86 25.54 -4.78
N PHE A 296 4.63 24.29 -4.37
CA PHE A 296 5.69 23.30 -4.14
C PHE A 296 6.51 23.03 -5.41
N LYS A 297 5.85 22.81 -6.55
CA LYS A 297 6.53 22.59 -7.84
C LYS A 297 7.46 23.74 -8.23
N LYS A 298 7.08 24.99 -7.92
CA LYS A 298 7.94 26.16 -8.13
C LYS A 298 9.17 26.15 -7.22
N ILE A 299 9.03 25.73 -5.96
CA ILE A 299 10.13 25.66 -4.99
C ILE A 299 11.19 24.64 -5.43
N ILE A 300 10.77 23.45 -5.84
CA ILE A 300 11.71 22.41 -6.30
C ILE A 300 12.20 22.64 -7.73
N VAL A 301 11.78 23.73 -8.38
CA VAL A 301 12.08 24.05 -9.78
C VAL A 301 11.73 22.86 -10.67
N ALA A 302 10.53 22.31 -10.50
CA ALA A 302 10.08 21.14 -11.23
C ALA A 302 10.04 21.48 -12.73
N VAL A 303 11.01 20.95 -13.49
CA VAL A 303 11.04 21.10 -14.94
C VAL A 303 10.32 19.91 -15.54
N LYS A 304 9.23 20.16 -16.24
CA LYS A 304 8.63 19.17 -17.13
C LYS A 304 9.52 19.09 -18.37
N SER A 305 10.60 18.31 -18.29
CA SER A 305 11.69 18.31 -19.29
C SER A 305 11.23 17.92 -20.70
N ASP A 306 10.09 17.22 -20.79
CA ASP A 306 9.36 17.01 -22.05
C ASP A 306 7.86 17.00 -21.75
N GLU A 307 7.19 18.11 -22.05
CA GLU A 307 5.74 18.22 -21.83
C GLU A 307 4.94 17.20 -22.62
N SER A 308 5.47 16.78 -23.77
CA SER A 308 4.82 15.87 -24.70
C SER A 308 4.96 14.42 -24.25
N GLU A 309 6.16 14.01 -23.80
CA GLU A 309 6.39 12.63 -23.39
C GLU A 309 5.69 12.30 -22.06
N PHE A 310 5.69 13.23 -21.09
CA PHE A 310 4.93 13.02 -19.84
C PHE A 310 3.43 12.84 -20.12
N ALA A 311 2.86 13.61 -21.05
CA ALA A 311 1.45 13.50 -21.41
C ALA A 311 1.12 12.19 -22.13
N ILE A 312 2.10 11.55 -22.76
CA ILE A 312 1.95 10.22 -23.37
C ILE A 312 2.08 9.12 -22.30
N ALA A 313 3.05 9.24 -21.40
CA ALA A 313 3.25 8.28 -20.31
C ALA A 313 2.08 8.30 -19.30
N VAL A 314 1.55 9.49 -19.02
CA VAL A 314 0.50 9.73 -18.03
C VAL A 314 -0.61 10.60 -18.64
N PRO A 315 -1.47 10.01 -19.49
CA PRO A 315 -2.53 10.75 -20.15
C PRO A 315 -3.65 11.10 -19.14
N GLU A 316 -4.06 12.36 -19.10
CA GLU A 316 -5.05 12.88 -18.15
C GLU A 316 -6.39 12.12 -18.21
N ILE A 317 -6.79 11.64 -19.40
CA ILE A 317 -8.00 10.84 -19.58
C ILE A 317 -7.97 9.55 -18.75
N LEU A 318 -6.81 8.90 -18.61
CA LEU A 318 -6.69 7.71 -17.78
C LEU A 318 -6.71 8.07 -16.28
N LEU A 319 -6.20 9.23 -15.88
CA LEU A 319 -6.29 9.68 -14.48
C LEU A 319 -7.74 9.96 -14.06
N LYS A 320 -8.54 10.60 -14.93
CA LYS A 320 -9.97 10.80 -14.69
C LYS A 320 -10.74 9.49 -14.66
N SER A 321 -10.47 8.61 -15.63
CA SER A 321 -11.08 7.28 -15.69
C SER A 321 -10.73 6.44 -14.44
N ALA A 322 -9.50 6.48 -13.95
CA ALA A 322 -9.10 5.82 -12.71
C ALA A 322 -9.96 6.27 -11.52
N ALA A 323 -10.13 7.59 -11.37
CA ALA A 323 -10.98 8.16 -10.33
C ALA A 323 -12.43 7.66 -10.44
N GLU A 324 -13.03 7.71 -11.64
CA GLU A 324 -14.39 7.24 -11.87
C GLU A 324 -14.58 5.73 -11.55
N HIS A 325 -13.70 4.86 -12.07
CA HIS A 325 -13.76 3.43 -11.81
C HIS A 325 -13.53 3.09 -10.35
N CYS A 326 -12.56 3.74 -9.69
CA CYS A 326 -12.29 3.53 -8.27
C CYS A 326 -13.47 3.99 -7.40
N LEU A 327 -14.13 5.10 -7.73
CA LEU A 327 -15.34 5.55 -7.03
C LEU A 327 -16.48 4.53 -7.15
N ILE A 328 -16.70 3.98 -8.36
CA ILE A 328 -17.69 2.93 -8.59
C ILE A 328 -17.35 1.68 -7.77
N GLY A 329 -16.08 1.26 -7.80
CA GLY A 329 -15.60 0.12 -7.01
C GLY A 329 -15.85 0.32 -5.51
N THR A 330 -15.46 1.49 -4.98
CA THR A 330 -15.58 1.85 -3.56
C THR A 330 -17.04 1.79 -3.09
N LYS A 331 -17.97 2.33 -3.91
CA LYS A 331 -19.41 2.24 -3.64
C LYS A 331 -19.93 0.81 -3.67
N ASN A 332 -19.46 0.00 -4.63
CA ASN A 332 -19.96 -1.37 -4.82
C ASN A 332 -19.50 -2.35 -3.73
N ILE A 333 -18.38 -2.07 -3.05
CA ILE A 333 -17.97 -2.83 -1.86
C ILE A 333 -18.62 -2.32 -0.57
N GLY A 334 -19.44 -1.26 -0.66
CA GLY A 334 -20.22 -0.72 0.45
C GLY A 334 -19.41 0.10 1.44
N SER A 335 -18.20 0.55 1.09
CA SER A 335 -17.44 1.45 1.96
C SER A 335 -18.10 2.82 2.03
N ASP A 336 -18.08 3.41 3.23
CA ASP A 336 -18.60 4.75 3.45
C ASP A 336 -17.71 5.80 2.78
N ILE A 337 -18.37 6.78 2.17
CA ILE A 337 -17.72 7.91 1.49
C ILE A 337 -18.20 9.16 2.21
N PRO A 338 -17.31 9.86 2.96
CA PRO A 338 -17.72 10.96 3.79
C PRO A 338 -18.26 12.09 2.92
N THR A 339 -19.34 12.71 3.40
CA THR A 339 -19.86 13.95 2.85
C THR A 339 -19.30 15.14 3.61
N VAL A 340 -19.42 16.34 3.03
CA VAL A 340 -19.06 17.59 3.72
C VAL A 340 -19.84 17.68 5.04
N GLY A 341 -19.13 17.67 6.17
CA GLY A 341 -19.73 17.68 7.51
C GLY A 341 -19.88 16.31 8.17
N ALA A 342 -19.27 15.25 7.64
CA ALA A 342 -19.18 13.97 8.34
C ALA A 342 -18.58 14.13 9.75
N THR A 343 -19.12 13.38 10.72
CA THR A 343 -18.83 13.53 12.16
C THR A 343 -18.14 12.31 12.76
N HIS A 344 -17.64 11.42 11.91
CA HIS A 344 -16.82 10.27 12.30
C HIS A 344 -15.57 10.75 13.04
N LYS A 345 -15.22 10.07 14.13
CA LYS A 345 -14.24 10.59 15.10
C LYS A 345 -12.84 10.75 14.49
N VAL A 346 -12.35 9.70 13.81
CA VAL A 346 -11.00 9.73 13.21
C VAL A 346 -11.00 10.67 12.01
N TYR A 347 -12.01 10.58 11.15
CA TYR A 347 -12.18 11.51 10.03
C TYR A 347 -12.10 12.99 10.46
N THR A 348 -12.86 13.36 11.50
CA THR A 348 -12.89 14.75 12.00
C THR A 348 -11.52 15.16 12.54
N LEU A 349 -10.88 14.30 13.34
CA LEU A 349 -9.55 14.59 13.90
C LEU A 349 -8.50 14.83 12.81
N LEU A 350 -8.42 13.95 11.82
CA LEU A 350 -7.39 14.04 10.78
C LEU A 350 -7.61 15.23 9.85
N ASN A 351 -8.87 15.54 9.50
CA ASN A 351 -9.17 16.73 8.69
C ASN A 351 -8.94 18.02 9.49
N GLU A 352 -9.25 18.05 10.79
CA GLU A 352 -8.98 19.20 11.64
C GLU A 352 -7.48 19.41 11.85
N ALA A 353 -6.69 18.34 12.00
CA ALA A 353 -5.24 18.44 12.14
C ALA A 353 -4.61 19.20 10.95
N TRP A 354 -5.04 18.90 9.72
CA TRP A 354 -4.56 19.62 8.55
C TRP A 354 -4.99 21.09 8.52
N LYS A 355 -6.22 21.40 8.91
CA LYS A 355 -6.68 22.80 9.02
C LYS A 355 -5.85 23.58 10.03
N GLN A 356 -5.59 22.98 11.19
CA GLN A 356 -4.80 23.59 12.26
C GLN A 356 -3.35 23.79 11.82
N PHE A 357 -2.74 22.77 11.21
CA PHE A 357 -1.38 22.86 10.68
C PHE A 357 -1.23 24.01 9.68
N TRP A 358 -2.14 24.14 8.70
CA TRP A 358 -2.07 25.23 7.72
C TRP A 358 -2.38 26.61 8.31
N SER A 359 -3.20 26.68 9.36
CA SER A 359 -3.55 27.95 10.01
C SER A 359 -2.42 28.50 10.90
N ASN A 360 -1.70 27.60 11.59
CA ASN A 360 -0.63 27.97 12.51
C ASN A 360 0.43 26.84 12.61
N PRO A 361 1.31 26.70 11.61
CA PRO A 361 2.31 25.63 11.60
C PRO A 361 3.28 25.68 12.78
N GLU A 362 3.58 26.88 13.31
CA GLU A 362 4.55 27.08 14.39
C GLU A 362 4.07 26.53 15.74
N ASP A 363 2.76 26.65 16.03
CA ASP A 363 2.15 26.15 17.27
C ASP A 363 1.47 24.78 17.11
N PHE A 364 1.42 24.24 15.88
CA PHE A 364 0.72 23.00 15.58
C PHE A 364 1.16 21.84 16.48
N TYR A 365 2.46 21.72 16.78
CA TYR A 365 2.96 20.66 17.66
C TYR A 365 2.30 20.66 19.05
N ASN A 366 2.09 21.84 19.64
CA ASN A 366 1.43 21.97 20.95
C ASN A 366 -0.05 21.60 20.85
N TRP A 367 -0.71 22.05 19.78
CA TRP A 367 -2.11 21.70 19.51
C TRP A 367 -2.27 20.19 19.31
N GLU A 368 -1.43 19.58 18.48
CA GLU A 368 -1.44 18.16 18.13
C GLU A 368 -1.23 17.30 19.37
N HIS A 369 -0.23 17.62 20.19
CA HIS A 369 0.04 16.87 21.41
C HIS A 369 -1.16 16.84 22.36
N LYS A 370 -1.87 17.98 22.49
CA LYS A 370 -3.09 18.07 23.29
C LYS A 370 -4.26 17.30 22.65
N ALA A 371 -4.59 17.62 21.40
CA ALA A 371 -5.72 17.04 20.69
C ALA A 371 -5.59 15.52 20.56
N TYR A 372 -4.38 15.04 20.27
CA TYR A 372 -4.12 13.62 20.13
C TYR A 372 -4.07 12.89 21.47
N GLY A 373 -3.54 13.53 22.52
CA GLY A 373 -3.62 13.00 23.88
C GLY A 373 -5.06 12.83 24.36
N GLU A 374 -5.92 13.82 24.11
CA GLU A 374 -7.36 13.75 24.39
C GLU A 374 -8.05 12.65 23.56
N PHE A 375 -7.69 12.51 22.29
CA PHE A 375 -8.23 11.45 21.43
C PHE A 375 -7.81 10.05 21.92
N LYS A 376 -6.52 9.83 22.22
CA LYS A 376 -5.98 8.58 22.77
C LYS A 376 -6.70 8.13 24.04
N ALA A 377 -7.08 9.08 24.90
CA ALA A 377 -7.78 8.79 26.14
C ALA A 377 -9.26 8.38 25.96
N ASN A 378 -9.86 8.67 24.80
CA ASN A 378 -11.29 8.48 24.50
C ASN A 378 -11.57 7.46 23.39
N LEU A 379 -10.52 6.79 22.90
CA LEU A 379 -10.57 5.72 21.90
C LEU A 379 -10.66 4.36 22.59
#